data_AF-A0A973F9K9-F1
#
_entry.id   AF-A0A973F9K9-F1
#
_cell.length_a   1.000
_cell.length_b   1.000
_cell.length_c   1.000
_cell.angle_alpha   90.00
_cell.angle_beta   90.00
_cell.angle_gamma   90.00
#
_symmetry.space_group_name_H-M   'P 1'
#
loop_
_entity.id
_entity.type
_entity.pdbx_description
1 polymer ?
#
loop_
_entity_poly.entity_id
_entity_poly.type
_entity_poly.pdbx_seq_one_letter_code
_entity_poly.pdbx_strand_id
1 'polypeptide(L)'
;MVLSAKKERRPPGPAIWISVTLLWGTVFFISSSFMLRIASGMLRQGFFNPTPLDALNVYCIHAVILVLFSLAAMLLKRGIEPGSESQIERWQAIDEGKGEKIFISFAGSIATSFFFTLLTAMTFSVVSAMLGMIVELTLPVVFLAALFNIAVGLAASLAVGIIFLAANVGKRKRS
;
A
#
# COMPACT_ATOMS: atom_id res chain seq x y z
N MET A 1 12.93 2.21 43.50
CA MET A 1 13.62 2.05 42.21
C MET A 1 12.75 1.16 41.34
N VAL A 2 11.90 1.75 40.49
CA VAL A 2 10.96 0.97 39.65
C VAL A 2 11.73 0.52 38.42
N LEU A 3 12.10 -0.75 38.39
CA LEU A 3 12.63 -1.43 37.20
C LEU A 3 11.53 -1.44 36.13
N SER A 4 11.50 -0.40 35.30
CA SER A 4 10.71 -0.41 34.08
C SER A 4 11.33 -1.46 33.15
N ALA A 5 10.81 -2.68 33.20
CA ALA A 5 11.16 -3.74 32.26
C ALA A 5 10.97 -3.20 30.84
N LYS A 6 12.09 -2.95 30.16
CA LYS A 6 12.12 -2.49 28.76
C LYS A 6 11.51 -3.63 27.94
N LYS A 7 10.22 -3.50 27.60
CA LYS A 7 9.47 -4.52 26.83
C LYS A 7 10.26 -4.83 25.57
N GLU A 8 10.81 -6.03 25.49
CA GLU A 8 11.62 -6.48 24.36
C GLU A 8 10.75 -6.42 23.09
N ARG A 9 11.00 -5.43 22.24
CA ARG A 9 10.19 -5.17 21.05
C ARG A 9 10.58 -6.16 19.96
N ARG A 10 9.88 -7.29 19.92
CA ARG A 10 10.01 -8.30 18.87
C ARG A 10 9.64 -7.70 17.51
N PRO A 11 10.31 -8.12 16.42
CA PRO A 11 9.97 -7.66 15.07
C PRO A 11 8.50 -7.95 14.75
N PRO A 12 7.86 -7.12 13.90
CA PRO A 12 6.46 -7.29 13.56
C PRO A 12 6.21 -8.69 12.98
N GLY A 13 5.26 -9.39 13.58
CA GLY A 13 4.89 -10.74 13.16
C GLY A 13 4.24 -10.76 11.77
N PRO A 14 4.13 -11.95 11.14
CA PRO A 14 3.53 -12.09 9.82
C PRO A 14 2.11 -11.50 9.71
N ALA A 15 1.32 -11.61 10.79
CA ALA A 15 -0.03 -11.06 10.84
C ALA A 15 -0.06 -9.55 10.59
N ILE A 16 0.85 -8.78 11.19
CA ILE A 16 0.89 -7.32 11.01
C ILE A 16 1.27 -6.98 9.56
N TRP A 17 2.25 -7.68 8.99
CA TRP A 17 2.66 -7.52 7.58
C TRP A 17 1.51 -7.77 6.62
N ILE A 18 0.80 -8.89 6.81
CA ILE A 18 -0.35 -9.25 5.99
C ILE A 18 -1.46 -8.21 6.15
N SER A 19 -1.83 -7.86 7.39
CA SER A 19 -2.93 -6.90 7.64
C SER A 19 -2.64 -5.52 7.04
N VAL A 20 -1.43 -4.99 7.21
CA VAL A 20 -1.04 -3.69 6.64
C VAL A 20 -1.01 -3.75 5.12
N THR A 21 -0.49 -4.83 4.53
CA THR A 21 -0.44 -5.01 3.07
C THR A 21 -1.84 -5.14 2.49
N LEU A 22 -2.73 -5.91 3.12
CA LEU A 22 -4.13 -6.02 2.68
C LEU A 22 -4.86 -4.69 2.81
N LEU A 23 -4.69 -3.96 3.93
CA LEU A 23 -5.33 -2.66 4.12
C LEU A 23 -4.95 -1.67 3.00
N TRP A 24 -3.65 -1.46 2.80
CA TRP A 24 -3.18 -0.53 1.77
C TRP A 24 -3.46 -1.06 0.37
N GLY A 25 -3.26 -2.35 0.13
CA GLY A 25 -3.56 -2.96 -1.16
C GLY A 25 -5.03 -2.87 -1.53
N THR A 26 -5.96 -2.92 -0.57
CA THR A 26 -7.40 -2.68 -0.80
C THR A 26 -7.66 -1.24 -1.22
N VAL A 27 -7.13 -0.28 -0.46
CA VAL A 27 -7.29 1.16 -0.75
C VAL A 27 -6.77 1.46 -2.15
N PHE A 28 -5.56 0.98 -2.46
CA PHE A 28 -4.96 1.18 -3.77
C PHE A 28 -5.66 0.40 -4.89
N PHE A 29 -6.20 -0.79 -4.63
CA PHE A 29 -6.98 -1.53 -5.63
C PHE A 29 -8.23 -0.74 -6.05
N ILE A 30 -8.96 -0.21 -5.07
CA ILE A 30 -10.16 0.61 -5.32
C ILE A 30 -9.78 1.88 -6.07
N SER A 31 -8.77 2.61 -5.59
CA SER A 31 -8.35 3.87 -6.23
C SER A 31 -7.80 3.63 -7.64
N SER A 32 -7.00 2.59 -7.83
CA SER A 32 -6.45 2.22 -9.15
C SER A 32 -7.56 1.83 -10.12
N SER A 33 -8.53 1.03 -9.69
CA SER A 33 -9.67 0.64 -10.53
C SER A 33 -10.47 1.86 -10.98
N PHE A 34 -10.70 2.80 -10.08
CA PHE A 34 -11.36 4.06 -10.41
C PHE A 34 -10.53 4.90 -11.40
N MET A 35 -9.22 5.02 -11.20
CA MET A 35 -8.35 5.79 -12.10
C MET A 35 -8.18 5.13 -13.47
N LEU A 36 -8.18 3.79 -13.55
CA LEU A 36 -8.17 3.05 -14.82
C LEU A 36 -9.45 3.35 -15.63
N ARG A 37 -10.61 3.40 -14.97
CA ARG A 37 -11.88 3.77 -15.61
C ARG A 37 -11.85 5.19 -16.15
N ILE A 38 -11.37 6.15 -15.35
CA ILE A 38 -11.22 7.55 -15.78
C ILE A 38 -10.25 7.65 -16.96
N ALA A 39 -9.07 7.04 -16.85
CA ALA A 39 -8.04 7.10 -17.88
C ALA A 39 -8.50 6.49 -19.21
N SER A 40 -9.20 5.34 -19.16
CA SER A 40 -9.80 4.72 -20.35
C SER A 40 -10.83 5.63 -21.01
N GLY A 41 -11.71 6.26 -20.22
CA GLY A 41 -12.69 7.22 -20.72
C GLY A 41 -12.07 8.49 -21.32
N MET A 42 -11.03 9.04 -20.66
CA MET A 42 -10.34 10.26 -21.11
C MET A 42 -9.55 10.04 -22.41
N LEU A 43 -8.83 8.93 -22.51
CA LEU A 43 -8.05 8.62 -23.71
C LEU A 43 -8.90 8.03 -24.83
N ARG A 44 -10.15 7.62 -24.53
CA ARG A 44 -11.02 6.86 -25.44
C ARG A 44 -10.30 5.64 -26.01
N GLN A 45 -9.49 5.00 -25.16
CA GLN A 45 -8.69 3.82 -25.49
C GLN A 45 -8.97 2.71 -24.51
N GLY A 46 -8.96 1.48 -25.03
CA GLY A 46 -9.32 0.30 -24.27
C GLY A 46 -10.78 0.31 -23.82
N PHE A 47 -11.13 -0.68 -23.03
CA PHE A 47 -12.44 -0.84 -22.42
C PHE A 47 -12.25 -1.30 -20.98
N PHE A 48 -12.52 -0.40 -20.03
CA PHE A 48 -12.45 -0.71 -18.61
C PHE A 48 -13.72 -0.26 -17.90
N ASN A 49 -14.69 -1.18 -17.81
CA ASN A 49 -15.94 -0.95 -17.09
C ASN A 49 -16.42 -2.23 -16.38
N PRO A 50 -15.64 -2.77 -15.42
CA PRO A 50 -16.03 -3.96 -14.70
C PRO A 50 -17.30 -3.72 -13.87
N THR A 51 -18.18 -4.71 -13.80
CA THR A 51 -19.30 -4.66 -12.86
C THR A 51 -18.78 -4.73 -11.41
N PRO A 52 -19.58 -4.33 -10.41
CA PRO A 52 -19.16 -4.47 -9.00
C PRO A 52 -18.81 -5.91 -8.62
N LEU A 53 -19.51 -6.89 -9.22
CA LEU A 53 -19.24 -8.31 -8.99
C LEU A 53 -17.92 -8.75 -9.64
N ASP A 54 -17.63 -8.28 -10.86
CA ASP A 54 -16.35 -8.52 -11.53
C ASP A 54 -15.19 -7.94 -10.71
N ALA A 55 -15.33 -6.70 -10.23
CA ALA A 55 -14.34 -6.05 -9.40
C ALA A 55 -14.09 -6.82 -8.09
N LEU A 56 -15.15 -7.36 -7.47
CA LEU A 56 -15.02 -8.20 -6.27
C LEU A 56 -14.30 -9.52 -6.57
N ASN A 57 -14.64 -10.19 -7.67
CA ASN A 57 -13.98 -11.44 -8.08
C ASN A 57 -12.49 -11.23 -8.35
N VAL A 58 -12.15 -10.16 -9.06
CA VAL A 58 -10.75 -9.76 -9.30
C VAL A 58 -10.06 -9.42 -7.99
N TYR A 59 -10.74 -8.70 -7.08
CA TYR A 59 -10.18 -8.35 -5.77
C TYR A 59 -9.86 -9.57 -4.92
N CYS A 60 -10.69 -10.62 -4.93
CA CYS A 60 -10.40 -11.86 -4.20
C CYS A 60 -9.06 -12.48 -4.65
N ILE A 61 -8.81 -12.53 -5.95
CA ILE A 61 -7.54 -13.03 -6.50
C ILE A 61 -6.41 -12.04 -6.19
N HIS A 62 -6.66 -10.75 -6.31
CA HIS A 62 -5.72 -9.69 -5.97
C HIS A 62 -5.27 -9.80 -4.50
N ALA A 63 -6.19 -10.05 -3.57
CA ALA A 63 -5.90 -10.22 -2.15
C ALA A 63 -4.96 -11.40 -1.90
N VAL A 64 -5.14 -12.53 -2.60
CA VAL A 64 -4.20 -13.66 -2.53
C VAL A 64 -2.81 -13.24 -3.02
N ILE A 65 -2.73 -12.51 -4.14
CA ILE A 65 -1.47 -11.97 -4.66
C ILE A 65 -0.80 -11.05 -3.62
N LEU A 66 -1.56 -10.17 -2.98
CA LEU A 66 -1.06 -9.27 -1.92
C LEU A 66 -0.50 -10.03 -0.71
N VAL A 67 -1.16 -11.11 -0.29
CA VAL A 67 -0.65 -11.97 0.78
C VAL A 67 0.69 -12.58 0.38
N LEU A 68 0.80 -13.12 -0.84
CA LEU A 68 2.06 -13.68 -1.34
C LEU A 68 3.17 -12.62 -1.40
N PHE A 69 2.87 -11.42 -1.90
CA PHE A 69 3.81 -10.29 -1.90
C PHE A 69 4.26 -9.91 -0.50
N SER A 70 3.33 -9.87 0.48
CA SER A 70 3.65 -9.53 1.87
C SER A 70 4.64 -10.53 2.50
N LEU A 71 4.43 -11.83 2.23
CA LEU A 71 5.28 -12.90 2.72
C LEU A 71 6.66 -12.88 2.04
N ALA A 72 6.70 -12.69 0.72
CA ALA A 72 7.94 -12.56 -0.04
C ALA A 72 8.76 -11.34 0.41
N ALA A 73 8.11 -10.17 0.59
CA ALA A 73 8.75 -8.97 1.09
C ALA A 73 9.32 -9.18 2.51
N MET A 74 8.57 -9.88 3.38
CA MET A 74 9.05 -10.22 4.71
C MET A 74 10.29 -11.15 4.65
N LEU A 75 10.30 -12.16 3.79
CA LEU A 75 11.42 -13.09 3.64
C LEU A 75 12.66 -12.40 3.07
N LEU A 76 12.50 -11.61 2.00
CA LEU A 76 13.58 -10.81 1.42
C LEU A 76 14.19 -9.88 2.46
N LYS A 77 13.35 -9.20 3.24
CA LYS A 77 13.82 -8.30 4.28
C LYS A 77 14.57 -9.02 5.40
N ARG A 78 14.12 -10.21 5.81
CA ARG A 78 14.84 -11.05 6.79
C ARG A 78 16.18 -11.55 6.26
N GLY A 79 16.28 -11.79 4.95
CA GLY A 79 17.53 -12.21 4.29
C GLY A 79 18.55 -11.08 4.15
N ILE A 80 18.09 -9.85 3.88
CA ILE A 80 18.96 -8.67 3.71
C ILE A 80 19.40 -8.10 5.07
N GLU A 81 18.51 -8.08 6.06
CA GLU A 81 18.79 -7.59 7.42
C GLU A 81 18.49 -8.68 8.47
N PRO A 82 19.39 -9.67 8.64
CA PRO A 82 19.27 -10.68 9.67
C PRO A 82 19.45 -10.04 11.06
N GLY A 83 18.35 -9.59 11.65
CA GLY A 83 18.31 -8.90 12.94
C GLY A 83 17.21 -7.83 13.06
N SER A 84 16.71 -7.33 11.91
CA SER A 84 15.66 -6.28 11.87
C SER A 84 16.03 -5.00 12.64
N GLU A 85 17.32 -4.68 12.81
CA GLU A 85 17.78 -3.53 13.59
C GLU A 85 17.13 -2.22 13.11
N SER A 86 17.06 -2.00 11.79
CA SER A 86 16.40 -0.83 11.20
C SER A 86 14.89 -0.72 11.53
N GLN A 87 14.20 -1.85 11.70
CA GLN A 87 12.78 -1.87 12.09
C GLN A 87 12.62 -1.65 13.59
N ILE A 88 13.48 -2.26 14.39
CA ILE A 88 13.47 -2.08 15.85
C ILE A 88 13.77 -0.61 16.18
N GLU A 89 14.74 0.01 15.50
CA GLU A 89 15.03 1.44 15.59
C GLU A 89 13.86 2.32 15.13
N ARG A 90 13.19 1.98 14.02
CA ARG A 90 11.98 2.71 13.58
C ARG A 90 10.84 2.59 14.59
N TRP A 91 10.61 1.40 15.15
CA TRP A 91 9.60 1.19 16.19
C TRP A 91 9.98 1.85 17.51
N GLN A 92 11.26 1.93 17.86
CA GLN A 92 11.76 2.72 18.98
C GLN A 92 11.57 4.22 18.73
N ALA A 93 11.87 4.71 17.53
CA ALA A 93 11.67 6.11 17.16
C ALA A 93 10.18 6.51 17.16
N ILE A 94 9.28 5.63 16.70
CA ILE A 94 7.82 5.86 16.79
C ILE A 94 7.37 5.92 18.26
N ASP A 95 7.90 5.05 19.11
CA ASP A 95 7.51 4.95 20.52
C ASP A 95 8.11 6.02 21.43
N GLU A 96 9.35 6.42 21.15
CA GLU A 96 10.01 7.57 21.77
C GLU A 96 9.44 8.90 21.29
N GLY A 97 8.48 8.86 20.37
CA GLY A 97 7.82 10.02 19.82
C GLY A 97 8.66 10.84 18.84
N LYS A 98 9.79 10.31 18.38
CA LYS A 98 10.61 10.85 17.28
C LYS A 98 10.01 10.54 15.89
N GLY A 99 8.75 10.08 15.85
CA GLY A 99 8.01 9.73 14.64
C GLY A 99 7.90 10.85 13.59
N GLU A 100 8.18 12.11 13.97
CA GLU A 100 8.23 13.26 13.05
C GLU A 100 9.29 13.13 11.95
N LYS A 101 10.34 12.30 12.11
CA LYS A 101 11.34 12.08 11.04
C LYS A 101 11.06 10.89 10.12
N ILE A 102 10.01 10.12 10.38
CA ILE A 102 9.63 8.97 9.54
C ILE A 102 8.48 9.41 8.62
N PHE A 103 8.61 10.58 8.02
CA PHE A 103 7.66 11.01 7.01
C PHE A 103 7.97 10.25 5.71
N ILE A 104 6.98 9.46 5.30
CA ILE A 104 6.55 9.25 3.92
C ILE A 104 7.60 9.76 2.93
N SER A 105 8.47 8.86 2.47
CA SER A 105 9.30 9.19 1.31
C SER A 105 8.34 9.52 0.17
N PHE A 106 8.38 10.76 -0.31
CA PHE A 106 7.61 11.20 -1.47
C PHE A 106 7.84 10.24 -2.66
N ALA A 107 9.10 9.85 -2.86
CA ALA A 107 9.48 8.83 -3.85
C ALA A 107 8.89 7.45 -3.53
N GLY A 108 8.82 7.08 -2.24
CA GLY A 108 8.14 5.87 -1.78
C GLY A 108 6.66 5.87 -2.11
N SER A 109 5.92 6.95 -1.82
CA SER A 109 4.49 7.06 -2.14
C SER A 109 4.23 7.05 -3.63
N ILE A 110 5.09 7.69 -4.43
CA ILE A 110 5.04 7.61 -5.90
C ILE A 110 5.20 6.16 -6.35
N ALA A 111 6.30 5.51 -5.94
CA ALA A 111 6.62 4.14 -6.35
C ALA A 111 5.52 3.15 -5.94
N THR A 112 5.02 3.27 -4.71
CA THR A 112 3.94 2.43 -4.19
C THR A 112 2.64 2.63 -4.97
N SER A 113 2.23 3.87 -5.23
CA SER A 113 1.00 4.15 -5.99
C SER A 113 1.09 3.65 -7.43
N PHE A 114 2.24 3.88 -8.07
CA PHE A 114 2.49 3.40 -9.41
C PHE A 114 2.47 1.86 -9.47
N PHE A 115 3.19 1.21 -8.55
CA PHE A 115 3.26 -0.24 -8.44
C PHE A 115 1.88 -0.86 -8.24
N PHE A 116 1.06 -0.35 -7.32
CA PHE A 116 -0.28 -0.90 -7.10
C PHE A 116 -1.22 -0.67 -8.28
N THR A 117 -1.06 0.43 -9.02
CA THR A 117 -1.85 0.64 -10.25
C THR A 117 -1.50 -0.40 -11.29
N LEU A 118 -0.20 -0.65 -11.49
CA LEU A 118 0.28 -1.67 -12.41
C LEU A 118 -0.18 -3.07 -11.97
N LEU A 119 -0.05 -3.39 -10.69
CA LEU A 119 -0.50 -4.67 -10.13
C LEU A 119 -2.01 -4.86 -10.32
N THR A 120 -2.80 -3.82 -10.09
CA THR A 120 -4.26 -3.84 -10.31
C THR A 120 -4.57 -4.08 -11.79
N ALA A 121 -3.96 -3.31 -12.69
CA ALA A 121 -4.12 -3.47 -14.13
C ALA A 121 -3.76 -4.89 -14.60
N MET A 122 -2.61 -5.41 -14.17
CA MET A 122 -2.18 -6.78 -14.49
C MET A 122 -3.16 -7.83 -13.94
N THR A 123 -3.65 -7.65 -12.71
CA THR A 123 -4.62 -8.58 -12.12
C THR A 123 -5.92 -8.60 -12.93
N PHE A 124 -6.43 -7.42 -13.31
CA PHE A 124 -7.60 -7.33 -14.18
C PHE A 124 -7.36 -8.00 -15.54
N SER A 125 -6.22 -7.74 -16.19
CA SER A 125 -5.90 -8.34 -17.50
C SER A 125 -5.76 -9.86 -17.47
N VAL A 126 -5.21 -10.42 -16.39
CA VAL A 126 -5.06 -11.88 -16.26
C VAL A 126 -6.40 -12.52 -15.89
N VAL A 127 -7.11 -11.94 -14.91
CA VAL A 127 -8.36 -12.52 -14.41
C VAL A 127 -9.49 -12.35 -15.43
N SER A 128 -9.49 -11.28 -16.24
CA SER A 128 -10.48 -11.09 -17.31
C SER A 128 -10.46 -12.22 -18.32
N ALA A 129 -9.27 -12.68 -18.70
CA ALA A 129 -9.11 -13.84 -19.58
C ALA A 129 -9.65 -15.13 -18.94
N MET A 130 -9.51 -15.30 -17.61
CA MET A 130 -9.97 -16.50 -16.90
C MET A 130 -11.48 -16.51 -16.65
N LEU A 131 -12.09 -15.35 -16.39
CA LEU A 131 -13.50 -15.22 -16.03
C LEU A 131 -14.40 -14.77 -17.19
N GLY A 132 -13.84 -14.60 -18.40
CA GLY A 132 -14.60 -14.16 -19.58
C GLY A 132 -15.08 -12.71 -19.50
N MET A 133 -14.37 -11.84 -18.76
CA MET A 133 -14.72 -10.43 -18.62
C MET A 133 -14.15 -9.61 -19.79
N ILE A 134 -14.89 -8.61 -20.25
CA ILE A 134 -14.40 -7.67 -21.26
C ILE A 134 -13.59 -6.59 -20.54
N VAL A 135 -12.27 -6.75 -20.53
CA VAL A 135 -11.32 -5.76 -20.04
C VAL A 135 -10.18 -5.62 -21.05
N GLU A 136 -10.04 -4.42 -21.60
CA GLU A 136 -8.97 -4.07 -22.50
C GLU A 136 -8.23 -2.85 -21.94
N LEU A 137 -7.01 -3.06 -21.46
CA LEU A 137 -6.17 -2.01 -20.92
C LEU A 137 -4.98 -1.78 -21.86
N THR A 138 -4.92 -0.59 -22.45
CA THR A 138 -3.76 -0.17 -23.24
C THR A 138 -2.68 0.40 -22.33
N LEU A 139 -1.43 0.34 -22.77
CA LEU A 139 -0.30 0.87 -22.01
C LEU A 139 -0.47 2.37 -21.64
N PRO A 140 -0.93 3.27 -22.54
CA PRO A 140 -1.23 4.67 -22.19
C PRO A 140 -2.26 4.84 -21.08
N VAL A 141 -3.31 4.00 -21.07
CA VAL A 141 -4.36 4.02 -20.03
C VAL A 141 -3.76 3.67 -18.67
N VAL A 142 -2.95 2.63 -18.60
CA VAL A 142 -2.30 2.21 -17.34
C VAL A 142 -1.35 3.29 -16.83
N PHE A 143 -0.54 3.90 -17.71
CA PHE A 143 0.36 4.99 -17.31
C PHE A 143 -0.40 6.22 -16.80
N LEU A 144 -1.43 6.66 -17.51
CA LEU A 144 -2.22 7.81 -17.10
C LEU A 144 -2.94 7.55 -15.77
N ALA A 145 -3.53 6.36 -15.61
CA ALA A 145 -4.14 5.94 -14.34
C ALA A 145 -3.12 5.95 -13.19
N ALA A 146 -1.89 5.48 -13.45
CA ALA A 146 -0.84 5.45 -12.43
C ALA A 146 -0.42 6.86 -12.02
N LEU A 147 -0.33 7.80 -12.97
CA LEU A 147 -0.08 9.21 -12.69
C LEU A 147 -1.18 9.83 -11.82
N PHE A 148 -2.45 9.57 -12.11
CA PHE A 148 -3.55 10.04 -11.26
C PHE A 148 -3.52 9.39 -9.88
N ASN A 149 -3.15 8.11 -9.81
CA ASN A 149 -3.11 7.40 -8.53
C ASN A 149 -1.94 7.86 -7.64
N ILE A 150 -0.87 8.42 -8.21
CA ILE A 150 0.17 9.11 -7.42
C ILE A 150 -0.45 10.26 -6.62
N ALA A 151 -1.33 11.07 -7.20
CA ALA A 151 -1.98 12.16 -6.48
C ALA A 151 -2.79 11.63 -5.28
N VAL A 152 -3.48 10.50 -5.45
CA VAL A 152 -4.19 9.81 -4.37
C VAL A 152 -3.23 9.31 -3.29
N GLY A 153 -2.13 8.67 -3.67
CA GLY A 153 -1.13 8.19 -2.71
C GLY A 153 -0.45 9.31 -1.92
N LEU A 154 -0.19 10.45 -2.58
CA LEU A 154 0.32 11.65 -1.92
C LEU A 154 -0.71 12.24 -0.95
N ALA A 155 -1.98 12.33 -1.36
CA ALA A 155 -3.07 12.80 -0.49
C ALA A 155 -3.26 11.88 0.73
N ALA A 156 -3.24 10.55 0.53
CA ALA A 156 -3.33 9.58 1.63
C ALA A 156 -2.15 9.71 2.59
N SER A 157 -0.95 9.91 2.04
CA SER A 157 0.25 10.14 2.84
C SER A 157 0.15 11.43 3.68
N LEU A 158 -0.29 12.53 3.07
CA LEU A 158 -0.52 13.79 3.78
C LEU A 158 -1.58 13.63 4.87
N ALA A 159 -2.69 12.94 4.58
CA ALA A 159 -3.76 12.68 5.53
C ALA A 159 -3.25 11.90 6.75
N VAL A 160 -2.47 10.83 6.53
CA VAL A 160 -1.82 10.08 7.60
C VAL A 160 -0.91 11.02 8.41
N GLY A 161 -0.07 11.82 7.74
CA GLY A 161 0.78 12.81 8.41
C GLY A 161 0.01 13.78 9.31
N ILE A 162 -1.12 14.31 8.84
CA ILE A 162 -2.01 15.20 9.61
C ILE A 162 -2.61 14.48 10.82
N ILE A 163 -3.07 13.23 10.66
CA ILE A 163 -3.63 12.44 11.77
C ILE A 163 -2.58 12.23 12.86
N PHE A 164 -1.34 11.90 12.49
CA PHE A 164 -0.25 11.74 13.46
C PHE A 164 0.04 13.04 14.23
N LEU A 165 0.05 14.19 13.53
CA LEU A 165 0.22 15.51 14.15
C LEU A 165 -0.94 15.84 15.09
N ALA A 166 -2.19 15.63 14.67
CA ALA A 166 -3.39 15.93 15.45
C ALA A 166 -3.53 15.03 16.68
N ALA A 167 -3.19 13.75 16.54
CA ALA A 167 -3.22 12.77 17.62
C ALA A 167 -2.07 12.95 18.63
N ASN A 168 -1.17 13.94 18.43
CA ASN A 168 0.02 14.18 19.25
C ASN A 168 0.89 12.91 19.44
N VAL A 169 0.83 11.97 18.49
CA VAL A 169 1.62 10.74 18.50
C VAL A 169 3.06 11.14 18.28
N GLY A 170 3.81 11.33 19.35
CA GLY A 170 5.11 11.99 19.26
C GLY A 170 5.49 12.87 20.44
N LYS A 171 4.51 13.51 21.08
CA LYS A 171 4.81 14.51 22.11
C LYS A 171 5.19 13.83 23.42
N ARG A 172 6.47 13.92 23.80
CA ARG A 172 6.92 13.71 25.18
C ARG A 172 5.98 14.47 26.11
N LYS A 173 5.34 13.78 27.06
CA LYS A 173 4.74 14.45 28.23
C LYS A 173 5.86 15.29 28.86
N ARG A 174 5.74 16.61 28.79
CA ARG A 174 6.52 17.51 29.65
C ARG A 174 6.01 17.27 31.07
N SER A 175 6.67 16.39 31.82
CA SER A 175 6.66 16.40 33.28
C SER A 175 8.01 16.91 33.75
#